data_AF-A0A9W4T4Q8-F1
#
_entry.id   AF-A0A9W4T4Q8-F1
#
_cell.length_a   1.000
_cell.length_b   1.000
_cell.length_c   1.000
_cell.angle_alpha   90.00
_cell.angle_beta   90.00
_cell.angle_gamma   90.00
#
_symmetry.space_group_name_H-M   'P 1'
#
loop_
_entity.id
_entity.type
_entity.pdbx_description
1 polymer ?
#
loop_
_entity_poly.entity_id
_entity_poly.type
_entity_poly.pdbx_seq_one_letter_code
_entity_poly.pdbx_strand_id
1 'polypeptide(L)'
;MLGLAQPTAPSGIIALKLASLYSARQKKTAQRLTLHLYHQAKVAFKKVDNERYVVHLSQVTEAFRNARDPKTSEEGVLQFCIVETYFKRAERLKQWGQFSLAQASYKKAKKWGNTEAQAQLTVPSRFWHCRGFVSSALTFKKTKNPPVIDPVKNFLIDNWQTSETFRQAYAYVQHRAAEDGFFISYEGNRSKPYPVMPDVCCLHKAAEIPLQQRINTIFSALQKIVFTYHHDARLQAFLAIPQALNYWVMQDSEPSHRSIDLCRFDMMGGNLDTLRIIEFNANAPGGIVYFGLINTYWREAPGIAKIISNWGSVPSIFERPGWFSDWITNLAYRRELRSINAIGLLHPLHGNINELPHLQKRLQHQGYQCTMMPLSDAYQNGKPLWQVAYLKYGVQRALKDISQLERFCASVINNEIVVPSSLSGRWIGDNKLCLAVMSDPRFAYLFNSVEQQAIRQMIPYSRKLDDGISVENLLAQKDNWVIKNPYDTRGAGVFIGRDHTEVQWRRLVAGQQLAGFLVQEYIDSGASIAGNIAPPSFRDLIAVIASGRIVGYASRVSSSYKVNLAQEGKHLSVLSALNVNA
;
A
#
# COMPACT_ATOMS: atom_id res chain seq x y z
N MET A 1 -38.98 -41.15 11.65
CA MET A 1 -39.15 -39.94 12.48
C MET A 1 -38.62 -40.24 13.88
N LEU A 2 -37.41 -39.76 14.21
CA LEU A 2 -36.92 -39.61 15.59
C LEU A 2 -35.93 -38.44 15.53
N GLY A 3 -36.36 -37.26 15.99
CA GLY A 3 -35.54 -36.05 16.04
C GLY A 3 -34.73 -36.02 17.34
N LEU A 4 -33.41 -36.01 17.22
CA LEU A 4 -32.50 -35.76 18.34
C LEU A 4 -32.35 -34.24 18.52
N ALA A 5 -32.96 -33.69 19.58
CA ALA A 5 -32.69 -32.33 20.02
C ALA A 5 -31.35 -32.28 20.78
N GLN A 6 -30.44 -31.39 20.37
CA GLN A 6 -29.23 -31.12 21.15
C GLN A 6 -29.55 -30.25 22.37
N PRO A 7 -28.91 -30.48 23.54
CA PRO A 7 -29.20 -29.72 24.75
C PRO A 7 -28.67 -28.28 24.62
N THR A 8 -29.55 -27.31 24.80
CA THR A 8 -29.16 -25.89 24.95
C THR A 8 -28.72 -25.65 26.39
N ALA A 9 -27.54 -25.06 26.58
CA ALA A 9 -27.06 -24.71 27.92
C ALA A 9 -27.89 -23.54 28.49
N PRO A 10 -28.25 -23.56 29.79
CA PRO A 10 -28.91 -22.44 30.47
C PRO A 10 -28.09 -21.14 30.35
N SER A 11 -28.75 -20.01 30.10
CA SER A 11 -28.14 -18.68 29.88
C SER A 11 -27.14 -18.26 30.97
N GLY A 12 -27.38 -18.65 32.23
CA GLY A 12 -26.49 -18.36 33.37
C GLY A 12 -25.09 -19.00 33.24
N ILE A 13 -24.99 -20.21 32.72
CA ILE A 13 -23.69 -20.91 32.54
C ILE A 13 -22.85 -20.20 31.46
N ILE A 14 -23.49 -19.69 30.41
CA ILE A 14 -22.83 -18.91 29.35
C ILE A 14 -22.32 -17.57 29.91
N ALA A 15 -23.12 -16.89 30.73
CA ALA A 15 -22.73 -15.63 31.37
C ALA A 15 -21.53 -15.79 32.31
N LEU A 16 -21.48 -16.85 33.15
CA LEU A 16 -20.34 -17.18 34.00
C LEU A 16 -19.06 -17.46 33.21
N LYS A 17 -19.16 -18.22 32.12
CA LYS A 17 -18.01 -18.57 31.27
C LYS A 17 -17.48 -17.34 30.54
N LEU A 18 -18.36 -16.45 30.07
CA LEU A 18 -17.96 -15.17 29.51
C LEU A 18 -17.29 -14.29 30.57
N ALA A 19 -17.85 -14.20 31.78
CA ALA A 19 -17.25 -13.45 32.87
C ALA A 19 -15.85 -13.97 33.29
N SER A 20 -15.66 -15.29 33.36
CA SER A 20 -14.36 -15.90 33.71
C SER A 20 -13.30 -15.66 32.63
N LEU A 21 -13.68 -15.79 31.34
CA LEU A 21 -12.81 -15.47 30.20
C LEU A 21 -12.43 -13.99 30.16
N TYR A 22 -13.36 -13.10 30.53
CA TYR A 22 -13.09 -11.67 30.63
C TYR A 22 -12.18 -11.32 31.82
N SER A 23 -12.30 -12.03 32.96
CA SER A 23 -11.49 -11.79 34.17
C SER A 23 -10.05 -12.30 34.04
N ALA A 24 -9.84 -13.49 33.45
CA ALA A 24 -8.51 -14.06 33.19
C ALA A 24 -7.64 -13.17 32.28
N ARG A 25 -8.28 -12.35 31.44
CA ARG A 25 -7.66 -11.40 30.50
C ARG A 25 -7.07 -10.16 31.17
N GLN A 26 -7.50 -9.78 32.38
CA GLN A 26 -6.99 -8.59 33.06
C GLN A 26 -5.58 -8.78 33.68
N LYS A 27 -5.17 -10.02 33.94
CA LYS A 27 -3.90 -10.32 34.61
C LYS A 27 -2.65 -10.28 33.71
N LYS A 28 -2.73 -9.80 32.46
CA LYS A 28 -1.56 -9.63 31.57
C LYS A 28 -1.53 -8.24 30.91
N THR A 29 -0.53 -7.43 31.25
CA THR A 29 -0.14 -6.16 30.57
C THR A 29 1.39 -6.25 30.37
N ALA A 30 2.04 -5.89 29.26
CA ALA A 30 1.98 -4.61 28.54
C ALA A 30 2.31 -4.67 27.03
N GLN A 31 1.90 -3.59 26.34
CA GLN A 31 2.35 -3.07 25.04
C GLN A 31 2.33 -4.00 23.81
N ARG A 32 1.12 -4.33 23.33
CA ARG A 32 0.79 -4.53 21.88
C ARG A 32 -0.71 -4.73 21.61
N LEU A 33 -1.56 -4.37 22.57
CA LEU A 33 -2.77 -5.14 22.78
C LEU A 33 -4.02 -4.62 22.05
N THR A 34 -4.15 -3.41 21.52
CA THR A 34 -5.50 -2.99 21.07
C THR A 34 -6.02 -3.74 19.82
N LEU A 35 -5.15 -4.03 18.84
CA LEU A 35 -5.51 -4.81 17.64
C LEU A 35 -5.35 -6.33 17.87
N HIS A 36 -4.31 -6.73 18.62
CA HIS A 36 -4.09 -8.13 18.98
C HIS A 36 -5.18 -8.66 19.93
N LEU A 37 -5.70 -7.85 20.87
CA LEU A 37 -6.82 -8.23 21.74
C LEU A 37 -8.12 -8.39 20.99
N TYR A 38 -8.35 -7.59 19.94
CA TYR A 38 -9.54 -7.73 19.10
C TYR A 38 -9.48 -9.03 18.29
N HIS A 39 -8.32 -9.32 17.72
CA HIS A 39 -8.06 -10.58 17.01
C HIS A 39 -8.08 -11.80 17.95
N GLN A 40 -7.51 -11.70 19.15
CA GLN A 40 -7.51 -12.78 20.13
C GLN A 40 -8.87 -12.98 20.79
N ALA A 41 -9.70 -11.94 20.95
CA ALA A 41 -11.10 -12.11 21.32
C ALA A 41 -11.85 -12.91 20.25
N LYS A 42 -11.65 -12.58 18.97
CA LYS A 42 -12.21 -13.31 17.84
C LYS A 42 -11.72 -14.77 17.76
N VAL A 43 -10.46 -15.04 18.12
CA VAL A 43 -9.87 -16.38 18.20
C VAL A 43 -10.35 -17.15 19.43
N ALA A 44 -10.54 -16.50 20.58
CA ALA A 44 -11.10 -17.12 21.78
C ALA A 44 -12.57 -17.52 21.58
N PHE A 45 -13.37 -16.70 20.88
CA PHE A 45 -14.72 -17.08 20.44
C PHE A 45 -14.70 -18.29 19.49
N LYS A 46 -13.71 -18.37 18.60
CA LYS A 46 -13.45 -19.57 17.77
C LYS A 46 -12.93 -20.78 18.56
N LYS A 47 -12.32 -20.58 19.72
CA LYS A 47 -11.81 -21.68 20.56
C LYS A 47 -12.92 -22.29 21.42
N VAL A 48 -13.87 -21.46 21.87
CA VAL A 48 -15.14 -21.90 22.46
C VAL A 48 -15.97 -22.70 21.44
N ASP A 49 -15.91 -22.33 20.15
CA ASP A 49 -16.49 -23.09 19.03
C ASP A 49 -15.85 -24.49 18.86
N ASN A 50 -14.55 -24.62 19.15
CA ASN A 50 -13.81 -25.89 19.04
C ASN A 50 -13.90 -26.80 20.28
N GLU A 51 -14.18 -26.25 21.47
CA GLU A 51 -14.37 -27.02 22.71
C GLU A 51 -15.85 -27.41 22.90
N ARG A 52 -16.41 -28.17 21.94
CA ARG A 52 -17.69 -28.94 21.97
C ARG A 52 -18.92 -28.30 22.66
N TYR A 53 -18.99 -26.99 22.80
CA TYR A 53 -20.20 -26.26 23.15
C TYR A 53 -20.40 -25.18 22.10
N VAL A 54 -21.16 -25.51 21.06
CA VAL A 54 -21.61 -24.56 20.04
C VAL A 54 -22.54 -23.56 20.73
N VAL A 55 -21.99 -22.47 21.24
CA VAL A 55 -22.80 -21.35 21.72
C VAL A 55 -23.21 -20.56 20.50
N HIS A 56 -24.47 -20.68 20.09
CA HIS A 56 -24.97 -19.95 18.93
C HIS A 56 -24.83 -18.44 19.15
N LEU A 57 -24.54 -17.68 18.09
CA LEU A 57 -24.41 -16.22 18.13
C LEU A 57 -25.67 -15.54 18.73
N SER A 58 -26.85 -16.16 18.56
CA SER A 58 -28.10 -15.74 19.21
C SER A 58 -28.00 -15.79 20.73
N GLN A 59 -27.46 -16.86 21.31
CA GLN A 59 -27.29 -17.03 22.76
C GLN A 59 -26.27 -16.05 23.34
N VAL A 60 -25.19 -15.76 22.59
CA VAL A 60 -24.23 -14.71 22.97
C VAL A 60 -24.91 -13.35 22.96
N THR A 61 -25.67 -13.05 21.90
CA THR A 61 -26.40 -11.78 21.77
C THR A 61 -27.43 -11.61 22.88
N GLU A 62 -28.10 -12.69 23.25
CA GLU A 62 -29.06 -12.74 24.35
C GLU A 62 -28.37 -12.54 25.72
N ALA A 63 -27.25 -13.20 25.98
CA ALA A 63 -26.46 -12.97 27.19
C ALA A 63 -26.01 -11.51 27.33
N PHE A 64 -25.57 -10.86 26.24
CA PHE A 64 -25.26 -9.42 26.24
C PHE A 64 -26.49 -8.54 26.42
N ARG A 65 -27.67 -8.97 25.93
CA ARG A 65 -28.91 -8.23 26.12
C ARG A 65 -29.33 -8.29 27.59
N ASN A 66 -29.30 -9.47 28.20
CA ASN A 66 -29.70 -9.67 29.59
C ASN A 66 -28.71 -9.02 30.57
N ALA A 67 -27.41 -9.04 30.28
CA ALA A 67 -26.41 -8.33 31.09
C ALA A 67 -26.58 -6.80 31.11
N ARG A 68 -27.48 -6.20 30.33
CA ARG A 68 -27.79 -4.75 30.48
C ARG A 68 -28.68 -4.46 31.69
N ASP A 69 -29.49 -5.43 32.09
CA ASP A 69 -30.43 -5.37 33.20
C ASP A 69 -30.44 -6.76 33.88
N PRO A 70 -29.38 -7.08 34.64
CA PRO A 70 -29.12 -8.45 35.08
C PRO A 70 -30.17 -8.92 36.08
N LYS A 71 -30.75 -10.10 35.83
CA LYS A 71 -31.73 -10.73 36.73
C LYS A 71 -31.14 -11.88 37.52
N THR A 72 -29.96 -12.33 37.11
CA THR A 72 -29.19 -13.39 37.75
C THR A 72 -27.82 -12.86 38.19
N SER A 73 -27.21 -13.51 39.17
CA SER A 73 -25.85 -13.18 39.62
C SER A 73 -24.85 -13.20 38.47
N GLU A 74 -24.99 -14.15 37.56
CA GLU A 74 -24.10 -14.42 36.45
C GLU A 74 -24.15 -13.32 35.38
N GLU A 75 -25.35 -12.85 35.06
CA GLU A 75 -25.56 -11.68 34.20
C GLU A 75 -24.98 -10.42 34.86
N GLY A 76 -25.07 -10.31 36.20
CA GLY A 76 -24.49 -9.22 36.98
C GLY A 76 -22.96 -9.20 36.90
N VAL A 77 -22.31 -10.36 37.03
CA VAL A 77 -20.84 -10.46 36.85
C VAL A 77 -20.45 -10.09 35.41
N LEU A 78 -21.20 -10.55 34.41
CA LEU A 78 -20.92 -10.19 33.01
C LEU A 78 -21.08 -8.68 32.77
N GLN A 79 -22.13 -8.06 33.30
CA GLN A 79 -22.32 -6.61 33.26
C GLN A 79 -21.13 -5.86 33.86
N PHE A 80 -20.71 -6.27 35.07
CA PHE A 80 -19.57 -5.70 35.77
C PHE A 80 -18.28 -5.78 34.94
N CYS A 81 -17.98 -6.95 34.37
CA CYS A 81 -16.80 -7.12 33.52
C CYS A 81 -16.82 -6.21 32.28
N ILE A 82 -17.99 -6.01 31.66
CA ILE A 82 -18.16 -5.12 30.50
C ILE A 82 -17.94 -3.66 30.89
N VAL A 83 -18.55 -3.23 32.00
CA VAL A 83 -18.40 -1.90 32.60
C VAL A 83 -16.93 -1.60 32.85
N GLU A 84 -16.26 -2.46 33.61
CA GLU A 84 -14.88 -2.27 34.05
C GLU A 84 -13.93 -2.22 32.85
N THR A 85 -14.17 -3.05 31.83
CA THR A 85 -13.37 -3.07 30.60
C THR A 85 -13.45 -1.75 29.84
N TYR A 86 -14.67 -1.21 29.65
CA TYR A 86 -14.83 0.07 28.96
C TYR A 86 -14.23 1.23 29.77
N PHE A 87 -14.36 1.20 31.09
CA PHE A 87 -13.81 2.21 31.98
C PHE A 87 -12.27 2.19 31.97
N LYS A 88 -11.63 1.03 32.22
CA LYS A 88 -10.16 0.89 32.19
C LYS A 88 -9.57 1.22 30.83
N ARG A 89 -10.28 0.90 29.74
CA ARG A 89 -9.89 1.32 28.38
C ARG A 89 -9.95 2.84 28.24
N ALA A 90 -10.98 3.50 28.79
CA ALA A 90 -11.10 4.95 28.74
C ALA A 90 -9.96 5.66 29.48
N GLU A 91 -9.61 5.19 30.69
CA GLU A 91 -8.48 5.70 31.48
C GLU A 91 -7.14 5.59 30.72
N ARG A 92 -6.86 4.43 30.09
CA ARG A 92 -5.64 4.27 29.29
C ARG A 92 -5.63 5.15 28.04
N LEU A 93 -6.75 5.28 27.35
CA LEU A 93 -6.86 6.17 26.18
C LEU A 93 -6.67 7.64 26.57
N LYS A 94 -7.15 8.03 27.75
CA LYS A 94 -6.95 9.36 28.32
C LYS A 94 -5.47 9.61 28.65
N GLN A 95 -4.79 8.66 29.28
CA GLN A 95 -3.34 8.73 29.54
C GLN A 95 -2.51 8.84 28.25
N TRP A 96 -2.99 8.28 27.14
CA TRP A 96 -2.34 8.37 25.82
C TRP A 96 -2.76 9.59 24.99
N GLY A 97 -3.48 10.56 25.57
CA GLY A 97 -3.93 11.77 24.87
C GLY A 97 -5.01 11.53 23.81
N GLN A 98 -5.62 10.33 23.75
CA GLN A 98 -6.69 9.99 22.81
C GLN A 98 -8.07 10.36 23.37
N PHE A 99 -8.27 11.64 23.69
CA PHE A 99 -9.42 12.13 24.47
C PHE A 99 -10.79 11.81 23.86
N SER A 100 -10.94 11.87 22.54
CA SER A 100 -12.22 11.55 21.87
C SER A 100 -12.60 10.07 22.00
N LEU A 101 -11.61 9.17 21.93
CA LEU A 101 -11.80 7.73 22.10
C LEU A 101 -11.99 7.35 23.57
N ALA A 102 -11.32 8.06 24.48
CA ALA A 102 -11.56 7.96 25.92
C ALA A 102 -13.02 8.35 26.23
N GLN A 103 -13.50 9.50 25.72
CA GLN A 103 -14.90 9.93 25.88
C GLN A 103 -15.90 8.92 25.32
N ALA A 104 -15.64 8.35 24.14
CA ALA A 104 -16.50 7.30 23.58
C ALA A 104 -16.53 6.04 24.46
N SER A 105 -15.42 5.71 25.11
CA SER A 105 -15.32 4.56 26.02
C SER A 105 -16.00 4.85 27.36
N TYR A 106 -15.84 6.04 27.95
CA TYR A 106 -16.60 6.47 29.14
C TYR A 106 -18.12 6.48 28.87
N LYS A 107 -18.57 6.97 27.70
CA LYS A 107 -20.00 6.91 27.32
C LYS A 107 -20.52 5.47 27.29
N LYS A 108 -19.72 4.52 26.83
CA LYS A 108 -20.08 3.10 26.83
C LYS A 108 -20.09 2.54 28.25
N ALA A 109 -19.06 2.79 29.07
CA ALA A 109 -19.05 2.38 30.48
C ALA A 109 -20.29 2.91 31.23
N LYS A 110 -20.61 4.20 31.06
CA LYS A 110 -21.82 4.82 31.60
C LYS A 110 -23.10 4.13 31.13
N LYS A 111 -23.21 3.85 29.83
CA LYS A 111 -24.37 3.15 29.25
C LYS A 111 -24.59 1.74 29.86
N TRP A 112 -23.52 1.13 30.37
CA TRP A 112 -23.56 -0.18 31.03
C TRP A 112 -23.67 -0.09 32.56
N GLY A 113 -23.86 1.10 33.15
CA GLY A 113 -24.12 1.27 34.58
C GLY A 113 -22.96 1.86 35.39
N ASN A 114 -21.85 2.27 34.76
CA ASN A 114 -20.73 2.90 35.48
C ASN A 114 -21.02 4.37 35.81
N THR A 115 -21.27 4.66 37.09
CA THR A 115 -21.55 6.03 37.57
C THR A 115 -20.28 6.90 37.62
N GLU A 116 -19.11 6.34 37.89
CA GLU A 116 -17.82 7.06 37.89
C GLU A 116 -17.46 7.63 36.50
N ALA A 117 -17.86 6.95 35.42
CA ALA A 117 -17.69 7.41 34.05
C ALA A 117 -18.43 8.72 33.79
N GLN A 118 -19.46 9.04 34.57
CA GLN A 118 -20.18 10.31 34.47
C GLN A 118 -19.32 11.50 34.87
N ALA A 119 -18.54 11.38 35.94
CA ALA A 119 -17.63 12.44 36.40
C ALA A 119 -16.53 12.73 35.36
N GLN A 120 -16.12 11.72 34.59
CA GLN A 120 -15.13 11.86 33.51
C GLN A 120 -15.71 12.47 32.23
N LEU A 121 -17.04 12.51 32.09
CA LEU A 121 -17.74 13.12 30.95
C LEU A 121 -18.08 14.60 31.18
N THR A 122 -18.04 15.09 32.42
CA THR A 122 -18.43 16.45 32.81
C THR A 122 -17.31 17.48 32.81
N VAL A 123 -16.07 17.13 32.43
CA VAL A 123 -14.98 18.11 32.34
C VAL A 123 -15.23 19.04 31.13
N PRO A 124 -15.50 20.34 31.32
CA PRO A 124 -15.84 21.25 30.23
C PRO A 124 -14.60 21.53 29.36
N SER A 125 -14.78 21.50 28.04
CA SER A 125 -13.78 21.86 27.03
C SER A 125 -13.51 23.38 26.98
N ARG A 126 -13.02 23.98 28.07
CA ARG A 126 -12.83 25.44 28.17
C ARG A 126 -11.52 25.98 27.59
N PHE A 127 -10.76 25.20 26.83
CA PHE A 127 -9.44 25.64 26.34
C PHE A 127 -9.18 25.39 24.85
N TRP A 128 -10.14 25.62 23.95
CA TRP A 128 -9.87 25.45 22.51
C TRP A 128 -10.62 26.44 21.61
N HIS A 129 -10.58 27.74 21.88
CA HIS A 129 -10.99 28.76 20.90
C HIS A 129 -9.93 29.88 20.84
N CYS A 130 -8.97 29.77 19.91
CA CYS A 130 -8.32 30.94 19.34
C CYS A 130 -8.97 31.20 17.98
N ARG A 131 -9.72 32.30 17.87
CA ARG A 131 -10.25 32.85 16.63
C ARG A 131 -9.10 33.47 15.83
N GLY A 132 -9.09 33.24 14.51
CA GLY A 132 -8.24 33.98 13.58
C GLY A 132 -8.54 33.62 12.12
N PHE A 133 -9.28 34.50 11.46
CA PHE A 133 -9.53 34.62 10.02
C PHE A 133 -10.19 33.45 9.27
N VAL A 134 -11.49 33.62 9.03
CA VAL A 134 -12.29 32.85 8.07
C VAL A 134 -12.15 33.55 6.71
N SER A 135 -11.43 32.94 5.76
CA SER A 135 -11.78 33.12 4.35
C SER A 135 -12.95 32.19 4.04
N SER A 136 -13.83 32.63 3.14
CA SER A 136 -15.10 32.01 2.76
C SER A 136 -15.01 30.49 2.53
N ALA A 137 -15.36 29.72 3.56
CA ALA A 137 -15.48 28.27 3.46
C ALA A 137 -16.74 27.92 2.66
N LEU A 138 -16.54 27.42 1.43
CA LEU A 138 -17.52 26.60 0.74
C LEU A 138 -17.92 25.44 1.66
N THR A 139 -19.14 25.46 2.18
CA THR A 139 -19.72 24.37 2.97
C THR A 139 -19.88 23.12 2.10
N PHE A 140 -18.86 22.27 2.07
CA PHE A 140 -18.98 20.92 1.53
C PHE A 140 -19.90 20.09 2.45
N LYS A 141 -21.07 19.70 1.94
CA LYS A 141 -21.92 18.68 2.55
C LYS A 141 -21.08 17.41 2.76
N LYS A 142 -21.23 16.73 3.92
CA LYS A 142 -20.63 15.41 4.16
C LYS A 142 -21.00 14.46 3.01
N THR A 143 -20.10 14.26 2.06
CA THR A 143 -20.29 13.29 0.99
C THR A 143 -20.15 11.89 1.59
N LYS A 144 -20.98 10.94 1.12
CA LYS A 144 -20.88 9.54 1.55
C LYS A 144 -19.52 8.93 1.23
N ASN A 145 -18.84 9.47 0.21
CA ASN A 145 -17.49 9.09 -0.19
C ASN A 145 -16.59 10.33 -0.23
N PRO A 146 -15.67 10.49 0.73
CA PRO A 146 -14.70 11.57 0.68
C PRO A 146 -13.77 11.38 -0.53
N PRO A 147 -13.27 12.48 -1.14
CA PRO A 147 -12.21 12.40 -2.13
C PRO A 147 -10.94 11.78 -1.52
N VAL A 148 -10.09 11.18 -2.35
CA VAL A 148 -8.83 10.59 -1.86
C VAL A 148 -7.86 11.66 -1.38
N ILE A 149 -7.74 12.75 -2.15
CA ILE A 149 -7.00 13.96 -1.76
C ILE A 149 -7.94 14.89 -0.99
N ASP A 150 -7.47 15.43 0.12
CA ASP A 150 -8.23 16.38 0.93
C ASP A 150 -8.35 17.73 0.19
N PRO A 151 -9.56 18.18 -0.17
CA PRO A 151 -9.74 19.38 -0.98
C PRO A 151 -9.32 20.65 -0.24
N VAL A 152 -9.27 20.64 1.09
CA VAL A 152 -8.80 21.79 1.89
C VAL A 152 -7.31 21.72 2.25
N LYS A 153 -6.62 20.65 1.83
CA LYS A 153 -5.17 20.46 2.03
C LYS A 153 -4.50 20.12 0.71
N ASN A 154 -4.77 20.98 -0.27
CA ASN A 154 -4.32 20.83 -1.63
C ASN A 154 -4.05 22.22 -2.22
N PHE A 155 -2.79 22.55 -2.47
CA PHE A 155 -2.43 23.89 -2.94
C PHE A 155 -2.86 24.16 -4.39
N LEU A 156 -3.22 23.14 -5.19
CA LEU A 156 -3.76 23.32 -6.55
C LEU A 156 -5.10 24.04 -6.61
N ILE A 157 -5.95 23.90 -5.59
CA ILE A 157 -7.35 24.35 -5.67
C ILE A 157 -7.47 25.82 -5.25
N ASP A 158 -6.58 26.29 -4.39
CA ASP A 158 -6.72 27.58 -3.71
C ASP A 158 -5.88 28.71 -4.35
N ASN A 159 -5.40 28.56 -5.59
CA ASN A 159 -4.56 29.55 -6.31
C ASN A 159 -3.29 30.01 -5.58
N TRP A 160 -2.79 29.26 -4.58
CA TRP A 160 -1.58 29.61 -3.81
C TRP A 160 -0.34 29.77 -4.69
N GLN A 161 -0.34 29.19 -5.89
CA GLN A 161 0.74 29.30 -6.85
C GLN A 161 1.11 30.74 -7.22
N THR A 162 0.20 31.70 -7.06
CA THR A 162 0.52 33.13 -7.28
C THR A 162 1.15 33.81 -6.06
N SER A 163 1.04 33.21 -4.87
CA SER A 163 1.61 33.79 -3.65
C SER A 163 3.14 33.74 -3.67
N GLU A 164 3.78 34.81 -3.23
CA GLU A 164 5.25 34.90 -3.10
C GLU A 164 5.80 33.80 -2.17
N THR A 165 5.11 33.55 -1.05
CA THR A 165 5.47 32.49 -0.10
C THR A 165 5.54 31.12 -0.76
N PHE A 166 4.57 30.78 -1.61
CA PHE A 166 4.57 29.50 -2.30
C PHE A 166 5.67 29.42 -3.36
N ARG A 167 5.91 30.50 -4.12
CA ARG A 167 7.01 30.55 -5.10
C ARG A 167 8.37 30.36 -4.44
N GLN A 168 8.60 30.96 -3.29
CA GLN A 168 9.83 30.77 -2.49
C GLN A 168 9.97 29.33 -1.99
N ALA A 169 8.89 28.74 -1.48
CA ALA A 169 8.90 27.35 -1.05
C ALA A 169 9.17 26.38 -2.20
N TYR A 170 8.56 26.59 -3.36
CA TYR A 170 8.83 25.77 -4.53
C TYR A 170 10.28 25.93 -5.02
N ALA A 171 10.79 27.16 -5.08
CA ALA A 171 12.20 27.43 -5.41
C ALA A 171 13.15 26.72 -4.44
N TYR A 172 12.83 26.73 -3.13
CA TYR A 172 13.56 25.97 -2.12
C TYR A 172 13.58 24.47 -2.45
N VAL A 173 12.42 23.87 -2.73
CA VAL A 173 12.33 22.43 -3.07
C VAL A 173 13.12 22.10 -4.34
N GLN A 174 13.03 22.94 -5.38
CA GLN A 174 13.81 22.76 -6.61
C GLN A 174 15.31 22.86 -6.34
N HIS A 175 15.72 23.84 -5.53
CA HIS A 175 17.11 24.02 -5.15
C HIS A 175 17.64 22.81 -4.39
N ARG A 176 16.93 22.33 -3.35
CA ARG A 176 17.30 21.12 -2.59
C ARG A 176 17.38 19.87 -3.48
N ALA A 177 16.43 19.69 -4.38
CA ALA A 177 16.46 18.56 -5.33
C ALA A 177 17.66 18.65 -6.29
N ALA A 178 18.03 19.85 -6.73
CA ALA A 178 19.21 20.07 -7.57
C ALA A 178 20.52 19.87 -6.79
N GLU A 179 20.64 20.40 -5.57
CA GLU A 179 21.78 20.23 -4.67
C GLU A 179 22.03 18.75 -4.36
N ASP A 180 20.98 18.00 -4.05
CA ASP A 180 21.09 16.56 -3.82
C ASP A 180 21.28 15.77 -5.13
N GLY A 181 21.24 16.42 -6.30
CA GLY A 181 21.53 15.83 -7.60
C GLY A 181 20.42 14.89 -8.08
N PHE A 182 19.16 15.31 -8.02
CA PHE A 182 18.04 14.50 -8.47
C PHE A 182 17.94 14.50 -10.00
N PHE A 183 18.01 13.32 -10.58
CA PHE A 183 17.85 13.12 -12.02
C PHE A 183 17.02 11.87 -12.32
N ILE A 184 16.47 11.81 -13.53
CA ILE A 184 15.95 10.58 -14.11
C ILE A 184 17.03 10.03 -15.03
N SER A 185 17.53 8.83 -14.76
CA SER A 185 18.47 8.14 -15.66
C SER A 185 17.78 7.19 -16.63
N TYR A 186 18.32 7.14 -17.84
CA TYR A 186 17.90 6.28 -18.94
C TYR A 186 19.05 5.34 -19.32
N GLU A 187 18.73 4.29 -20.09
CA GLU A 187 19.77 3.44 -20.68
C GLU A 187 20.66 4.25 -21.62
N GLY A 188 21.95 3.91 -21.67
CA GLY A 188 22.95 4.64 -22.44
C GLY A 188 23.43 5.93 -21.77
N ASN A 189 23.47 5.95 -20.42
CA ASN A 189 24.00 7.06 -19.62
C ASN A 189 23.36 8.44 -19.85
N ARG A 190 22.13 8.49 -20.36
CA ARG A 190 21.38 9.75 -20.50
C ARG A 190 20.67 10.09 -19.20
N SER A 191 20.61 11.37 -18.86
CA SER A 191 19.85 11.85 -17.70
C SER A 191 19.16 13.19 -17.96
N LYS A 192 18.12 13.49 -17.19
CA LYS A 192 17.47 14.82 -17.13
C LYS A 192 17.16 15.18 -15.67
N PRO A 193 17.07 16.47 -15.31
CA PRO A 193 16.65 16.88 -13.97
C PRO A 193 15.33 16.24 -13.57
N TYR A 194 15.20 15.88 -12.29
CA TYR A 194 13.98 15.27 -11.80
C TYR A 194 12.83 16.28 -11.78
N PRO A 195 11.70 16.02 -12.46
CA PRO A 195 10.63 17.00 -12.60
C PRO A 195 9.76 17.03 -11.33
N VAL A 196 9.87 18.09 -10.54
CA VAL A 196 9.05 18.34 -9.36
C VAL A 196 7.91 19.31 -9.72
N MET A 197 6.70 19.03 -9.25
CA MET A 197 5.56 19.95 -9.39
C MET A 197 5.64 21.08 -8.35
N PRO A 198 5.21 22.30 -8.70
CA PRO A 198 4.96 23.37 -7.75
C PRO A 198 3.64 23.10 -7.01
N ASP A 199 3.56 21.98 -6.30
CA ASP A 199 2.39 21.58 -5.53
C ASP A 199 2.70 20.48 -4.50
N VAL A 200 1.90 20.48 -3.43
CA VAL A 200 1.86 19.44 -2.40
C VAL A 200 0.43 19.31 -1.88
N CYS A 201 0.00 18.07 -1.69
CA CYS A 201 -1.34 17.77 -1.18
C CYS A 201 -1.29 16.73 -0.05
N CYS A 202 -2.40 16.58 0.66
CA CYS A 202 -2.56 15.61 1.74
C CYS A 202 -3.73 14.66 1.45
N LEU A 203 -3.60 13.39 1.86
CA LEU A 203 -4.71 12.45 1.80
C LEU A 203 -5.86 12.90 2.71
N HIS A 204 -7.09 12.67 2.29
CA HIS A 204 -8.23 12.90 3.15
C HIS A 204 -8.26 11.85 4.27
N LYS A 205 -8.26 12.31 5.53
CA LYS A 205 -8.16 11.42 6.71
C LYS A 205 -9.20 10.29 6.73
N ALA A 206 -10.44 10.59 6.34
CA ALA A 206 -11.50 9.59 6.30
C ALA A 206 -11.38 8.62 5.10
N ALA A 207 -10.63 8.98 4.06
CA ALA A 207 -10.35 8.12 2.91
C ALA A 207 -9.12 7.23 3.15
N GLU A 208 -8.11 7.73 3.86
CA GLU A 208 -6.84 7.03 4.01
C GLU A 208 -6.97 5.71 4.79
N ILE A 209 -7.75 5.66 5.88
CA ILE A 209 -7.92 4.41 6.67
C ILE A 209 -8.47 3.25 5.81
N PRO A 210 -9.64 3.39 5.15
CA PRO A 210 -10.15 2.32 4.30
C PRO A 210 -9.24 2.07 3.08
N LEU A 211 -8.56 3.09 2.55
CA LEU A 211 -7.59 2.92 1.47
C LEU A 211 -6.43 2.01 1.88
N GLN A 212 -5.80 2.25 3.04
CA GLN A 212 -4.73 1.41 3.56
C GLN A 212 -5.18 -0.05 3.73
N GLN A 213 -6.39 -0.27 4.25
CA GLN A 213 -6.96 -1.62 4.40
C GLN A 213 -7.14 -2.32 3.05
N ARG A 214 -7.67 -1.60 2.06
CA ARG A 214 -7.86 -2.14 0.70
C ARG A 214 -6.53 -2.44 0.02
N ILE A 215 -5.55 -1.53 0.09
CA ILE A 215 -4.20 -1.72 -0.46
C ILE A 215 -3.53 -2.95 0.16
N ASN A 216 -3.54 -3.07 1.49
CA ASN A 216 -2.96 -4.23 2.18
C ASN A 216 -3.65 -5.54 1.81
N THR A 217 -4.97 -5.51 1.61
CA THR A 217 -5.74 -6.69 1.16
C THR A 217 -5.38 -7.08 -0.27
N ILE A 218 -5.25 -6.12 -1.18
CA ILE A 218 -4.79 -6.40 -2.56
C ILE A 218 -3.35 -6.89 -2.57
N PHE A 219 -2.47 -6.34 -1.74
CA PHE A 219 -1.10 -6.83 -1.61
C PHE A 219 -1.06 -8.28 -1.12
N SER A 220 -1.91 -8.66 -0.15
CA SER A 220 -2.10 -10.07 0.26
C SER A 220 -2.53 -10.94 -0.92
N ALA A 221 -3.51 -10.49 -1.71
CA ALA A 221 -3.94 -11.23 -2.90
C ALA A 221 -2.81 -11.39 -3.93
N LEU A 222 -2.00 -10.35 -4.16
CA LEU A 222 -0.85 -10.41 -5.07
C LEU A 222 0.21 -11.40 -4.57
N GLN A 223 0.48 -11.41 -3.25
CA GLN A 223 1.37 -12.40 -2.64
C GLN A 223 0.88 -13.83 -2.87
N LYS A 224 -0.43 -14.08 -2.83
CA LYS A 224 -0.99 -15.41 -3.13
C LYS A 224 -0.78 -15.84 -4.57
N ILE A 225 -0.87 -14.91 -5.53
CA ILE A 225 -0.55 -15.20 -6.93
C ILE A 225 0.91 -15.67 -7.04
N VAL A 226 1.84 -14.89 -6.48
CA VAL A 226 3.28 -15.23 -6.49
C VAL A 226 3.55 -16.57 -5.81
N PHE A 227 2.94 -16.80 -4.64
CA PHE A 227 3.13 -18.02 -3.88
C PHE A 227 2.56 -19.26 -4.58
N THR A 228 1.35 -19.15 -5.15
CA THR A 228 0.63 -20.29 -5.73
C THR A 228 1.15 -20.68 -7.10
N TYR A 229 1.81 -19.75 -7.82
CA TYR A 229 2.36 -19.96 -9.15
C TYR A 229 3.15 -21.27 -9.30
N HIS A 230 3.97 -21.63 -8.30
CA HIS A 230 4.81 -22.82 -8.31
C HIS A 230 4.06 -24.16 -8.46
N HIS A 231 2.78 -24.22 -8.07
CA HIS A 231 2.04 -25.49 -8.04
C HIS A 231 0.73 -25.43 -8.83
N ASP A 232 0.49 -24.35 -9.57
CA ASP A 232 -0.77 -24.13 -10.28
C ASP A 232 -0.52 -23.99 -11.79
N ALA A 233 -0.69 -25.10 -12.49
CA ALA A 233 -0.50 -25.16 -13.94
C ALA A 233 -1.43 -24.21 -14.71
N ARG A 234 -2.63 -23.92 -14.19
CA ARG A 234 -3.56 -22.98 -14.84
C ARG A 234 -3.03 -21.56 -14.74
N LEU A 235 -2.54 -21.19 -13.55
CA LEU A 235 -1.93 -19.88 -13.32
C LEU A 235 -0.64 -19.71 -14.13
N GLN A 236 0.20 -20.76 -14.22
CA GLN A 236 1.40 -20.78 -15.05
C GLN A 236 1.09 -20.53 -16.52
N ALA A 237 0.14 -21.29 -17.08
CA ALA A 237 -0.30 -21.14 -18.46
C ALA A 237 -0.90 -19.75 -18.73
N PHE A 238 -1.65 -19.21 -17.77
CA PHE A 238 -2.30 -17.91 -17.93
C PHE A 238 -1.30 -16.75 -17.89
N LEU A 239 -0.41 -16.71 -16.88
CA LEU A 239 0.60 -15.65 -16.78
C LEU A 239 1.67 -15.74 -17.85
N ALA A 240 1.89 -16.94 -18.42
CA ALA A 240 2.78 -17.20 -19.55
C ALA A 240 4.14 -16.53 -19.39
N ILE A 241 4.75 -16.69 -18.21
CA ILE A 241 6.05 -16.10 -17.90
C ILE A 241 7.07 -16.65 -18.92
N PRO A 242 7.88 -15.79 -19.57
CA PRO A 242 8.87 -16.21 -20.56
C PRO A 242 9.75 -17.33 -20.01
N GLN A 243 9.99 -18.36 -20.83
CA GLN A 243 10.66 -19.60 -20.42
C GLN A 243 11.98 -19.35 -19.69
N ALA A 244 12.79 -18.38 -20.15
CA ALA A 244 14.08 -18.08 -19.55
C ALA A 244 13.98 -17.53 -18.11
N LEU A 245 12.95 -16.73 -17.79
CA LEU A 245 12.68 -16.31 -16.41
C LEU A 245 12.02 -17.43 -15.62
N ASN A 246 11.03 -18.09 -16.25
CA ASN A 246 10.26 -19.15 -15.61
C ASN A 246 11.14 -20.32 -15.15
N TYR A 247 12.18 -20.66 -15.92
CA TYR A 247 13.18 -21.65 -15.53
C TYR A 247 13.71 -21.36 -14.12
N TRP A 248 14.26 -20.16 -13.91
CA TRP A 248 14.81 -19.74 -12.62
C TRP A 248 13.76 -19.60 -11.52
N VAL A 249 12.54 -19.12 -11.85
CA VAL A 249 11.43 -19.12 -10.89
C VAL A 249 11.16 -20.53 -10.38
N MET A 250 11.07 -21.52 -11.27
CA MET A 250 10.70 -22.89 -10.93
C MET A 250 11.83 -23.69 -10.28
N GLN A 251 13.10 -23.33 -10.50
CA GLN A 251 14.24 -23.91 -9.79
C GLN A 251 14.28 -23.49 -8.30
N ASP A 252 13.63 -22.37 -7.95
CA ASP A 252 13.58 -21.86 -6.58
C ASP A 252 12.63 -22.68 -5.69
N SER A 253 13.17 -23.73 -5.09
CA SER A 253 12.41 -24.63 -4.22
C SER A 253 12.08 -24.04 -2.85
N GLU A 254 12.73 -22.95 -2.44
CA GLU A 254 12.61 -22.37 -1.09
C GLU A 254 11.30 -21.55 -0.97
N PRO A 255 10.31 -22.01 -0.18
CA PRO A 255 9.01 -21.35 -0.11
C PRO A 255 9.08 -19.92 0.40
N SER A 256 10.03 -19.61 1.28
CA SER A 256 10.20 -18.24 1.79
C SER A 256 10.58 -17.27 0.67
N HIS A 257 11.25 -17.71 -0.40
CA HIS A 257 11.54 -16.86 -1.57
C HIS A 257 10.30 -16.52 -2.40
N ARG A 258 9.13 -17.08 -2.13
CA ARG A 258 7.92 -16.83 -2.93
C ARG A 258 7.15 -15.62 -2.42
N SER A 259 7.84 -14.48 -2.34
CA SER A 259 7.33 -13.25 -1.74
C SER A 259 7.77 -11.99 -2.48
N ILE A 260 6.88 -10.99 -2.48
CA ILE A 260 7.19 -9.61 -2.86
C ILE A 260 7.63 -8.85 -1.61
N ASP A 261 8.83 -8.29 -1.62
CA ASP A 261 9.39 -7.54 -0.49
C ASP A 261 9.27 -6.03 -0.68
N LEU A 262 9.24 -5.56 -1.93
CA LEU A 262 9.07 -4.17 -2.30
C LEU A 262 8.14 -4.08 -3.51
N CYS A 263 7.12 -3.24 -3.40
CA CYS A 263 6.17 -3.02 -4.48
C CYS A 263 5.70 -1.56 -4.50
N ARG A 264 5.27 -1.12 -5.67
CA ARG A 264 4.57 0.15 -5.85
C ARG A 264 3.26 -0.09 -6.58
N PHE A 265 2.16 0.37 -5.98
CA PHE A 265 0.85 0.35 -6.61
C PHE A 265 0.59 1.73 -7.22
N ASP A 266 0.33 1.73 -8.53
CA ASP A 266 -0.07 2.93 -9.26
C ASP A 266 -1.59 2.89 -9.41
N MET A 267 -2.27 3.97 -9.01
CA MET A 267 -3.72 4.02 -8.91
C MET A 267 -4.30 5.25 -9.61
N MET A 268 -5.48 5.13 -10.21
CA MET A 268 -6.22 6.25 -10.82
C MET A 268 -7.64 6.32 -10.27
N GLY A 269 -8.17 7.53 -10.13
CA GLY A 269 -9.53 7.83 -9.65
C GLY A 269 -9.56 8.92 -8.57
N GLY A 270 -10.70 9.61 -8.44
CA GLY A 270 -10.83 10.78 -7.56
C GLY A 270 -11.29 10.50 -6.12
N ASN A 271 -12.01 9.40 -5.89
CA ASN A 271 -12.55 9.00 -4.58
C ASN A 271 -12.45 7.47 -4.41
N LEU A 272 -12.78 6.96 -3.21
CA LEU A 272 -12.67 5.52 -2.92
C LEU A 272 -13.54 4.61 -3.80
N ASP A 273 -14.60 5.11 -4.43
CA ASP A 273 -15.46 4.29 -5.29
C ASP A 273 -14.94 4.20 -6.71
N THR A 274 -14.17 5.20 -7.15
CA THR A 274 -13.57 5.27 -8.49
C THR A 274 -12.08 4.89 -8.50
N LEU A 275 -11.40 4.94 -7.35
CA LEU A 275 -9.98 4.64 -7.27
C LEU A 275 -9.72 3.16 -7.58
N ARG A 276 -8.85 2.91 -8.56
CA ARG A 276 -8.44 1.57 -8.98
C ARG A 276 -6.93 1.49 -9.10
N ILE A 277 -6.36 0.32 -8.80
CA ILE A 277 -4.95 -0.02 -9.03
C ILE A 277 -4.80 -0.45 -10.48
N ILE A 278 -4.09 0.36 -11.25
CA ILE A 278 -3.91 0.16 -12.69
C ILE A 278 -2.61 -0.57 -13.03
N GLU A 279 -1.67 -0.64 -12.08
CA GLU A 279 -0.38 -1.32 -12.26
C GLU A 279 0.25 -1.71 -10.91
N PHE A 280 0.84 -2.90 -10.89
CA PHE A 280 1.76 -3.34 -9.84
C PHE A 280 3.19 -3.20 -10.37
N ASN A 281 4.10 -2.64 -9.57
CA ASN A 281 5.52 -2.58 -9.87
C ASN A 281 6.27 -3.29 -8.73
N ALA A 282 6.58 -4.58 -8.90
CA ALA A 282 7.28 -5.40 -7.91
C ALA A 282 8.78 -5.58 -8.21
N ASN A 283 9.22 -5.11 -9.38
CA ASN A 283 10.59 -5.26 -9.84
C ASN A 283 11.37 -3.93 -9.75
N ALA A 284 11.99 -3.68 -8.59
CA ALA A 284 12.83 -2.51 -8.31
C ALA A 284 12.17 -1.16 -8.69
N PRO A 285 10.97 -0.88 -8.14
CA PRO A 285 10.21 0.32 -8.50
C PRO A 285 11.04 1.59 -8.30
N GLY A 286 10.80 2.59 -9.16
CA GLY A 286 11.37 3.93 -8.99
C GLY A 286 10.54 4.79 -8.04
N GLY A 287 11.18 5.83 -7.49
CA GLY A 287 10.60 6.80 -6.56
C GLY A 287 10.65 6.35 -5.10
N ILE A 288 11.36 5.28 -4.76
CA ILE A 288 11.44 4.78 -3.39
C ILE A 288 12.16 5.76 -2.45
N VAL A 289 13.14 6.51 -2.96
CA VAL A 289 13.89 7.52 -2.19
C VAL A 289 13.40 8.91 -2.52
N TYR A 290 13.26 9.23 -3.81
CA TYR A 290 12.95 10.61 -4.22
C TYR A 290 11.62 11.11 -3.70
N PHE A 291 10.57 10.26 -3.65
CA PHE A 291 9.27 10.69 -3.13
C PHE A 291 9.33 11.12 -1.66
N GLY A 292 10.03 10.35 -0.82
CA GLY A 292 10.18 10.68 0.60
C GLY A 292 11.04 11.92 0.83
N LEU A 293 12.10 12.10 0.04
CA LEU A 293 12.95 13.29 0.14
C LEU A 293 12.24 14.56 -0.31
N ILE A 294 11.48 14.53 -1.41
CA ILE A 294 10.73 15.72 -1.88
C ILE A 294 9.65 16.09 -0.85
N ASN A 295 8.95 15.10 -0.28
CA ASN A 295 8.04 15.35 0.85
C ASN A 295 8.76 16.03 2.03
N THR A 296 10.00 15.63 2.33
CA THR A 296 10.83 16.24 3.37
C THR A 296 11.17 17.70 3.03
N TYR A 297 11.61 17.98 1.79
CA TYR A 297 11.91 19.35 1.37
C TYR A 297 10.69 20.26 1.46
N TRP A 298 9.48 19.79 1.11
CA TRP A 298 8.27 20.57 1.30
C TRP A 298 7.96 20.88 2.76
N ARG A 299 8.26 19.94 3.68
CA ARG A 299 8.11 20.15 5.13
C ARG A 299 9.12 21.13 5.71
N GLU A 300 10.28 21.27 5.07
CA GLU A 300 11.35 22.20 5.45
C GLU A 300 11.22 23.56 4.76
N ALA A 301 10.42 23.64 3.69
CA ALA A 301 10.29 24.83 2.86
C ALA A 301 9.77 26.04 3.67
N PRO A 302 10.46 27.20 3.60
CA PRO A 302 10.05 28.41 4.30
C PRO A 302 8.59 28.82 4.01
N GLY A 303 7.87 29.23 5.05
CA GLY A 303 6.47 29.66 4.96
C GLY A 303 5.45 28.53 4.82
N ILE A 304 5.74 27.49 4.03
CA ILE A 304 4.84 26.35 3.80
C ILE A 304 4.95 25.29 4.91
N ALA A 305 6.13 25.12 5.54
CA ALA A 305 6.36 24.19 6.65
C ALA A 305 5.29 24.30 7.75
N LYS A 306 4.94 25.53 8.16
CA LYS A 306 3.92 25.80 9.18
C LYS A 306 2.52 25.40 8.72
N ILE A 307 2.19 25.61 7.44
CA ILE A 307 0.91 25.22 6.85
C ILE A 307 0.78 23.69 6.84
N ILE A 308 1.81 22.99 6.36
CA ILE A 308 1.85 21.52 6.34
C ILE A 308 1.75 20.93 7.76
N SER A 309 2.37 21.57 8.74
CA SER A 309 2.25 21.20 10.15
C SER A 309 0.81 21.41 10.66
N ASN A 310 0.18 22.54 10.34
CA ASN A 310 -1.21 22.85 10.70
C ASN A 310 -2.23 21.91 10.04
N TRP A 311 -1.91 21.35 8.87
CA TRP A 311 -2.70 20.29 8.25
C TRP A 311 -2.73 18.99 9.09
N GLY A 312 -1.86 18.86 10.09
CA GLY A 312 -1.73 17.67 10.92
C GLY A 312 -1.23 16.45 10.13
N SER A 313 -0.53 16.69 9.02
CA SER A 313 0.12 15.63 8.26
C SER A 313 1.34 15.10 9.01
N VAL A 314 1.58 13.80 8.92
CA VAL A 314 2.69 13.15 9.64
C VAL A 314 3.73 12.65 8.62
N PRO A 315 5.04 12.75 8.91
CA PRO A 315 6.05 12.15 8.06
C PRO A 315 5.84 10.64 7.91
N SER A 316 5.80 10.18 6.67
CA SER A 316 5.70 8.77 6.29
C SER A 316 7.04 8.05 6.55
N ILE A 317 7.03 6.72 6.49
CA ILE A 317 8.24 5.91 6.77
C ILE A 317 9.36 6.26 5.79
N PHE A 318 9.07 6.38 4.49
CA PHE A 318 10.06 6.67 3.45
C PHE A 318 10.68 8.08 3.53
N GLU A 319 10.18 8.97 4.40
CA GLU A 319 10.72 10.31 4.65
C GLU A 319 11.88 10.24 5.65
N ARG A 320 12.00 9.14 6.42
CA ARG A 320 13.03 9.00 7.46
C ARG A 320 14.41 8.69 6.86
N PRO A 321 15.50 9.31 7.33
CA PRO A 321 16.87 9.02 6.90
C PRO A 321 17.21 7.52 6.78
N GLY A 322 16.98 6.75 7.84
CA GLY A 322 17.33 5.33 7.95
C GLY A 322 16.29 4.32 7.46
N TRP A 323 15.18 4.73 6.83
CA TRP A 323 14.09 3.79 6.55
C TRP A 323 14.50 2.61 5.66
N PHE A 324 15.36 2.87 4.66
CA PHE A 324 15.77 1.86 3.69
C PHE A 324 16.76 0.88 4.31
N SER A 325 17.74 1.39 5.09
CA SER A 325 18.68 0.55 5.84
C SER A 325 17.95 -0.33 6.84
N ASP A 326 17.01 0.25 7.60
CA ASP A 326 16.18 -0.49 8.55
C ASP A 326 15.39 -1.59 7.82
N TRP A 327 14.77 -1.27 6.69
CA TRP A 327 13.97 -2.24 5.94
C TRP A 327 14.81 -3.38 5.36
N ILE A 328 15.90 -3.08 4.66
CA ILE A 328 16.70 -4.09 3.96
C ILE A 328 17.43 -5.01 4.95
N THR A 329 17.91 -4.48 6.07
CA THR A 329 18.53 -5.30 7.13
C THR A 329 17.52 -6.14 7.88
N ASN A 330 16.34 -5.60 8.21
CA ASN A 330 15.27 -6.40 8.79
C ASN A 330 14.80 -7.52 7.86
N LEU A 331 14.80 -7.30 6.54
CA LEU A 331 14.53 -8.37 5.58
C LEU A 331 15.62 -9.45 5.67
N ALA A 332 16.88 -9.06 5.58
CA ALA A 332 17.99 -10.00 5.67
C ALA A 332 18.03 -10.77 7.01
N TYR A 333 17.67 -10.13 8.14
CA TYR A 333 17.53 -10.83 9.42
C TYR A 333 16.41 -11.88 9.43
N ARG A 334 15.31 -11.64 8.72
CA ARG A 334 14.23 -12.63 8.51
C ARG A 334 14.65 -13.77 7.57
N ARG A 335 15.67 -13.53 6.75
CA ARG A 335 16.35 -14.52 5.89
C ARG A 335 17.57 -15.15 6.58
N GLU A 336 17.59 -15.10 7.91
CA GLU A 336 18.60 -15.74 8.75
C GLU A 336 20.04 -15.23 8.60
N LEU A 337 20.26 -14.20 7.77
CA LEU A 337 21.53 -13.49 7.75
C LEU A 337 21.75 -12.77 9.09
N ARG A 338 23.01 -12.72 9.53
CA ARG A 338 23.46 -12.04 10.74
C ARG A 338 24.67 -11.18 10.39
N SER A 339 24.92 -10.13 11.19
CA SER A 339 26.10 -9.28 11.05
C SER A 339 26.28 -8.62 9.67
N ILE A 340 25.23 -7.95 9.20
CA ILE A 340 25.23 -7.24 7.91
C ILE A 340 26.02 -5.94 8.07
N ASN A 341 27.26 -5.91 7.56
CA ASN A 341 28.10 -4.72 7.53
C ASN A 341 28.22 -4.12 6.12
N ALA A 342 27.96 -4.92 5.07
CA ALA A 342 28.14 -4.53 3.69
C ALA A 342 26.91 -4.84 2.82
N ILE A 343 26.54 -3.91 1.94
CA ILE A 343 25.37 -4.01 1.05
C ILE A 343 25.78 -3.63 -0.38
N GLY A 344 25.46 -4.50 -1.34
CA GLY A 344 25.65 -4.23 -2.77
C GLY A 344 24.48 -3.48 -3.40
N LEU A 345 24.75 -2.49 -4.26
CA LEU A 345 23.74 -1.86 -5.12
C LEU A 345 24.03 -2.22 -6.57
N LEU A 346 23.29 -3.19 -7.09
CA LEU A 346 23.59 -3.86 -8.35
C LEU A 346 22.74 -3.30 -9.49
N HIS A 347 23.35 -3.11 -10.66
CA HIS A 347 22.68 -2.61 -11.86
C HIS A 347 23.25 -3.26 -13.14
N PRO A 348 22.57 -3.16 -14.30
CA PRO A 348 23.17 -3.57 -15.57
C PRO A 348 24.33 -2.65 -15.95
N LEU A 349 25.33 -3.17 -16.66
CA LEU A 349 26.36 -2.34 -17.28
C LEU A 349 25.70 -1.32 -18.23
N HIS A 350 26.05 -0.02 -18.08
CA HIS A 350 25.41 1.11 -18.79
C HIS A 350 23.87 1.20 -18.61
N GLY A 351 23.34 0.52 -17.58
CA GLY A 351 21.93 0.42 -17.28
C GLY A 351 21.39 1.60 -16.46
N ASN A 352 20.11 1.49 -16.11
CA ASN A 352 19.45 2.49 -15.28
C ASN A 352 19.92 2.40 -13.82
N ILE A 353 20.56 3.46 -13.32
CA ILE A 353 21.04 3.58 -11.93
C ILE A 353 20.16 4.49 -11.06
N ASN A 354 18.94 4.81 -11.50
CA ASN A 354 18.08 5.80 -10.84
C ASN A 354 17.95 5.52 -9.33
N GLU A 355 18.21 6.55 -8.52
CA GLU A 355 18.23 6.54 -7.05
C GLU A 355 19.36 5.72 -6.39
N LEU A 356 20.16 4.94 -7.12
CA LEU A 356 21.24 4.15 -6.51
C LEU A 356 22.32 5.02 -5.85
N PRO A 357 22.82 6.13 -6.45
CA PRO A 357 23.78 7.00 -5.78
C PRO A 357 23.23 7.57 -4.46
N HIS A 358 21.93 7.87 -4.41
CA HIS A 358 21.26 8.38 -3.20
C HIS A 358 21.11 7.29 -2.14
N LEU A 359 20.75 6.06 -2.55
CA LEU A 359 20.74 4.91 -1.66
C LEU A 359 22.14 4.65 -1.07
N GLN A 360 23.18 4.72 -1.90
CA GLN A 360 24.56 4.52 -1.47
C GLN A 360 24.95 5.52 -0.39
N LYS A 361 24.76 6.83 -0.65
CA LYS A 361 25.03 7.90 0.32
C LYS A 361 24.31 7.68 1.64
N ARG A 362 23.04 7.29 1.59
CA ARG A 362 22.23 7.06 2.80
C ARG A 362 22.69 5.83 3.59
N LEU A 363 22.99 4.73 2.91
CA LEU A 363 23.52 3.53 3.55
C LEU A 363 24.88 3.79 4.21
N GLN A 364 25.76 4.51 3.52
CA GLN A 364 27.05 4.93 4.07
C GLN A 364 26.89 5.86 5.29
N HIS A 365 25.96 6.81 5.25
CA HIS A 365 25.64 7.67 6.40
C HIS A 365 25.09 6.87 7.60
N GLN A 366 24.47 5.72 7.37
CA GLN A 366 24.02 4.81 8.43
C GLN A 366 25.10 3.82 8.88
N GLY A 367 26.33 3.96 8.39
CA GLY A 367 27.48 3.15 8.80
C GLY A 367 27.71 1.85 8.02
N TYR A 368 26.94 1.59 6.95
CA TYR A 368 27.15 0.41 6.12
C TYR A 368 28.23 0.64 5.07
N GLN A 369 29.08 -0.37 4.86
CA GLN A 369 29.89 -0.45 3.65
C GLN A 369 28.95 -0.65 2.46
N CYS A 370 28.90 0.30 1.54
CA CYS A 370 27.98 0.23 0.41
C CYS A 370 28.70 0.54 -0.88
N THR A 371 28.60 -0.38 -1.83
CA THR A 371 29.21 -0.25 -3.15
C THR A 371 28.15 -0.42 -4.22
N MET A 372 28.09 0.56 -5.12
CA MET A 372 27.31 0.48 -6.35
C MET A 372 28.20 -0.07 -7.46
N MET A 373 27.75 -1.09 -8.19
CA MET A 373 28.50 -1.64 -9.31
C MET A 373 27.62 -2.39 -10.33
N PRO A 374 28.13 -2.58 -11.56
CA PRO A 374 27.54 -3.52 -12.50
C PRO A 374 27.50 -4.93 -11.92
N LEU A 375 26.45 -5.68 -12.27
CA LEU A 375 26.29 -7.06 -11.80
C LEU A 375 27.43 -8.00 -12.27
N SER A 376 28.05 -7.71 -13.41
CA SER A 376 29.21 -8.48 -13.93
C SER A 376 30.38 -8.53 -12.95
N ASP A 377 30.49 -7.50 -12.10
CA ASP A 377 31.63 -7.29 -11.22
C ASP A 377 31.31 -7.71 -9.78
N ALA A 378 30.08 -8.18 -9.52
CA ALA A 378 29.56 -8.50 -8.19
C ALA A 378 30.17 -9.76 -7.55
N TYR A 379 31.16 -10.36 -8.20
CA TYR A 379 31.70 -11.67 -7.85
C TYR A 379 33.22 -11.70 -7.86
N GLN A 380 33.80 -12.33 -6.84
CA GLN A 380 35.24 -12.59 -6.74
C GLN A 380 35.47 -14.05 -6.38
N ASN A 381 36.35 -14.74 -7.12
CA ASN A 381 36.72 -16.16 -6.87
C ASN A 381 35.51 -17.09 -6.68
N GLY A 382 34.50 -16.99 -7.55
CA GLY A 382 33.32 -17.85 -7.42
C GLY A 382 32.21 -17.29 -6.50
N LYS A 383 32.51 -16.37 -5.58
CA LYS A 383 31.56 -15.94 -4.53
C LYS A 383 31.03 -14.51 -4.71
N PRO A 384 29.79 -14.21 -4.29
CA PRO A 384 29.28 -12.84 -4.28
C PRO A 384 30.08 -11.98 -3.28
N LEU A 385 30.28 -10.70 -3.62
CA LEU A 385 30.97 -9.74 -2.74
C LEU A 385 30.13 -9.37 -1.50
N TRP A 386 28.81 -9.61 -1.54
CA TRP A 386 27.88 -9.30 -0.46
C TRP A 386 26.85 -10.41 -0.27
N GLN A 387 26.40 -10.57 0.97
CA GLN A 387 25.26 -11.43 1.31
C GLN A 387 23.91 -10.70 1.15
N VAL A 388 23.92 -9.37 1.06
CA VAL A 388 22.72 -8.55 0.88
C VAL A 388 22.95 -7.58 -0.25
N ALA A 389 22.01 -7.52 -1.21
CA ALA A 389 22.06 -6.54 -2.28
C ALA A 389 20.69 -6.01 -2.68
N TYR A 390 20.66 -4.80 -3.23
CA TYR A 390 19.51 -4.26 -3.93
C TYR A 390 19.77 -4.28 -5.43
N LEU A 391 18.90 -4.97 -6.18
CA LEU A 391 19.05 -5.13 -7.62
C LEU A 391 18.16 -4.16 -8.39
N LYS A 392 18.75 -3.14 -9.03
CA LYS A 392 18.08 -2.21 -9.94
C LYS A 392 18.16 -2.71 -11.39
N TYR A 393 17.37 -3.73 -11.70
CA TYR A 393 17.42 -4.41 -12.98
C TYR A 393 16.00 -4.66 -13.52
N GLY A 394 15.66 -4.06 -14.66
CA GLY A 394 14.32 -4.15 -15.27
C GLY A 394 14.06 -5.53 -15.89
N VAL A 395 12.80 -5.99 -15.92
CA VAL A 395 12.47 -7.33 -16.44
C VAL A 395 12.80 -7.48 -17.93
N GLN A 396 12.53 -6.46 -18.76
CA GLN A 396 12.92 -6.47 -20.17
C GLN A 396 14.42 -6.61 -20.38
N ARG A 397 15.23 -5.92 -19.55
CA ARG A 397 16.69 -6.07 -19.60
C ARG A 397 17.10 -7.47 -19.13
N ALA A 398 16.46 -7.99 -18.08
CA ALA A 398 16.73 -9.32 -17.56
C ALA A 398 16.45 -10.41 -18.61
N LEU A 399 15.41 -10.26 -19.45
CA LEU A 399 15.14 -11.17 -20.56
C LEU A 399 16.24 -11.17 -21.61
N LYS A 400 16.79 -9.99 -21.94
CA LYS A 400 17.89 -9.85 -22.92
C LYS A 400 19.20 -10.41 -22.38
N ASP A 401 19.46 -10.19 -21.11
CA ASP A 401 20.75 -10.49 -20.47
C ASP A 401 20.69 -11.79 -19.66
N ILE A 402 19.66 -12.62 -19.80
CA ILE A 402 19.39 -13.73 -18.87
C ILE A 402 20.56 -14.72 -18.75
N SER A 403 21.28 -14.96 -19.84
CA SER A 403 22.50 -15.79 -19.85
C SER A 403 23.63 -15.21 -18.99
N GLN A 404 23.69 -13.88 -18.87
CA GLN A 404 24.64 -13.19 -17.99
C GLN A 404 24.16 -13.13 -16.54
N LEU A 405 22.86 -13.41 -16.30
CA LEU A 405 22.25 -13.43 -14.97
C LEU A 405 22.26 -14.81 -14.32
N GLU A 406 22.66 -15.88 -15.02
CA GLU A 406 22.55 -17.26 -14.52
C GLU A 406 23.22 -17.45 -13.17
N ARG A 407 24.46 -16.98 -13.06
CA ARG A 407 25.22 -17.05 -11.81
C ARG A 407 24.54 -16.29 -10.67
N PHE A 408 23.99 -15.11 -10.98
CA PHE A 408 23.24 -14.32 -10.02
C PHE A 408 21.96 -15.02 -9.57
N CYS A 409 21.18 -15.56 -10.50
CA CYS A 409 19.96 -16.28 -10.19
C CYS A 409 20.26 -17.51 -9.32
N ALA A 410 21.32 -18.27 -9.64
CA ALA A 410 21.78 -19.38 -8.83
C ALA A 410 22.19 -18.93 -7.40
N SER A 411 22.93 -17.82 -7.27
CA SER A 411 23.31 -17.27 -5.96
C SER A 411 22.09 -16.91 -5.11
N VAL A 412 21.04 -16.34 -5.72
CA VAL A 412 19.79 -15.98 -5.02
C VAL A 412 19.07 -17.24 -4.54
N ILE A 413 18.91 -18.23 -5.42
CA ILE A 413 18.22 -19.49 -5.09
C ILE A 413 18.97 -20.27 -4.00
N ASN A 414 20.29 -20.26 -4.04
CA ASN A 414 21.15 -20.95 -3.06
C ASN A 414 21.33 -20.17 -1.75
N ASN A 415 20.60 -19.06 -1.53
CA ASN A 415 20.75 -18.19 -0.35
C ASN A 415 22.15 -17.59 -0.15
N GLU A 416 22.98 -17.55 -1.19
CA GLU A 416 24.30 -16.90 -1.13
C GLU A 416 24.17 -15.37 -1.13
N ILE A 417 23.10 -14.85 -1.72
CA ILE A 417 22.76 -13.43 -1.74
C ILE A 417 21.25 -13.22 -1.53
N VAL A 418 20.90 -12.35 -0.59
CA VAL A 418 19.52 -11.90 -0.35
C VAL A 418 19.26 -10.61 -1.12
N VAL A 419 18.23 -10.64 -1.98
CA VAL A 419 17.80 -9.49 -2.78
C VAL A 419 16.30 -9.23 -2.65
N PRO A 420 15.85 -7.98 -2.43
CA PRO A 420 14.44 -7.64 -2.48
C PRO A 420 13.99 -7.14 -3.86
N SER A 421 12.87 -7.62 -4.40
CA SER A 421 12.19 -8.88 -4.05
C SER A 421 13.01 -10.08 -4.54
N SER A 422 12.65 -11.30 -4.15
CA SER A 422 13.19 -12.53 -4.76
C SER A 422 12.90 -12.62 -6.27
N LEU A 423 13.44 -13.63 -6.97
CA LEU A 423 13.15 -13.87 -8.39
C LEU A 423 11.64 -14.04 -8.64
N SER A 424 10.97 -14.87 -7.83
CA SER A 424 9.52 -15.07 -7.88
C SER A 424 8.75 -13.76 -7.67
N GLY A 425 9.08 -13.01 -6.61
CA GLY A 425 8.41 -11.75 -6.31
C GLY A 425 8.61 -10.69 -7.39
N ARG A 426 9.82 -10.61 -7.96
CA ARG A 426 10.16 -9.67 -9.03
C ARG A 426 9.45 -10.02 -10.33
N TRP A 427 9.55 -11.25 -10.81
CA TRP A 427 9.10 -11.56 -12.18
C TRP A 427 7.64 -12.00 -12.27
N ILE A 428 7.08 -12.60 -11.23
CA ILE A 428 5.62 -12.87 -11.19
C ILE A 428 4.89 -11.59 -10.79
N GLY A 429 5.31 -10.93 -9.70
CA GLY A 429 4.59 -9.78 -9.15
C GLY A 429 4.56 -8.53 -10.04
N ASP A 430 5.53 -8.39 -10.96
CA ASP A 430 5.60 -7.29 -11.92
C ASP A 430 4.86 -7.60 -13.24
N ASN A 431 4.39 -8.84 -13.42
CA ASN A 431 3.61 -9.23 -14.58
C ASN A 431 2.21 -8.60 -14.51
N LYS A 432 1.88 -7.73 -15.47
CA LYS A 432 0.60 -7.02 -15.50
C LYS A 432 -0.62 -7.93 -15.59
N LEU A 433 -0.46 -9.17 -16.09
CA LEU A 433 -1.55 -10.16 -16.10
C LEU A 433 -1.99 -10.57 -14.69
N CYS A 434 -1.23 -10.26 -13.63
CA CYS A 434 -1.72 -10.40 -12.24
C CYS A 434 -3.03 -9.63 -12.00
N LEU A 435 -3.24 -8.49 -12.67
CA LEU A 435 -4.51 -7.75 -12.61
C LEU A 435 -5.66 -8.53 -13.27
N ALA A 436 -5.38 -9.21 -14.39
CA ALA A 436 -6.35 -10.09 -15.04
C ALA A 436 -6.66 -11.33 -14.20
N VAL A 437 -5.66 -11.95 -13.57
CA VAL A 437 -5.87 -13.06 -12.61
C VAL A 437 -6.80 -12.63 -11.48
N MET A 438 -6.59 -11.44 -10.91
CA MET A 438 -7.49 -10.95 -9.85
C MET A 438 -8.92 -10.70 -10.37
N SER A 439 -9.06 -10.15 -11.57
CA SER A 439 -10.36 -9.75 -12.14
C SER A 439 -11.17 -10.92 -12.73
N ASP A 440 -10.52 -12.05 -13.03
CA ASP A 440 -11.13 -13.17 -13.74
C ASP A 440 -11.74 -14.21 -12.76
N PRO A 441 -13.05 -14.51 -12.85
CA PRO A 441 -13.72 -15.48 -11.99
C PRO A 441 -13.09 -16.88 -11.98
N ARG A 442 -12.38 -17.28 -13.05
CA ARG A 442 -11.71 -18.58 -13.13
C ARG A 442 -10.64 -18.76 -12.05
N PHE A 443 -10.05 -17.66 -11.58
CA PHE A 443 -9.00 -17.65 -10.54
C PHE A 443 -9.52 -17.25 -9.16
N ALA A 444 -10.84 -17.12 -8.97
CA ALA A 444 -11.43 -16.74 -7.69
C ALA A 444 -11.07 -17.69 -6.53
N TYR A 445 -10.71 -18.94 -6.84
CA TYR A 445 -10.25 -19.94 -5.86
C TYR A 445 -8.96 -19.52 -5.13
N LEU A 446 -8.17 -18.60 -5.69
CA LEU A 446 -6.97 -18.08 -5.03
C LEU A 446 -7.29 -17.14 -3.86
N PHE A 447 -8.50 -16.55 -3.85
CA PHE A 447 -8.82 -15.40 -2.99
C PHE A 447 -9.94 -15.72 -2.01
N ASN A 448 -9.79 -15.26 -0.77
CA ASN A 448 -10.87 -15.34 0.22
C ASN A 448 -11.92 -14.24 -0.02
N SER A 449 -13.06 -14.29 0.68
CA SER A 449 -14.17 -13.35 0.49
C SER A 449 -13.79 -11.88 0.71
N VAL A 450 -12.89 -11.59 1.65
CA VAL A 450 -12.41 -10.23 1.93
C VAL A 450 -11.54 -9.73 0.77
N GLU A 451 -10.66 -10.58 0.26
CA GLU A 451 -9.82 -10.28 -0.91
C GLU A 451 -10.67 -10.11 -2.16
N GLN A 452 -11.63 -10.98 -2.43
CA GLN A 452 -12.55 -10.85 -3.57
C GLN A 452 -13.35 -9.54 -3.51
N GLN A 453 -13.77 -9.10 -2.31
CA GLN A 453 -14.43 -7.81 -2.15
C GLN A 453 -13.49 -6.64 -2.45
N ALA A 454 -12.26 -6.68 -1.92
CA ALA A 454 -11.27 -5.64 -2.20
C ALA A 454 -10.90 -5.61 -3.69
N ILE A 455 -10.79 -6.77 -4.34
CA ILE A 455 -10.54 -6.91 -5.78
C ILE A 455 -11.65 -6.22 -6.57
N ARG A 456 -12.93 -6.50 -6.28
CA ARG A 456 -14.06 -5.81 -6.94
C ARG A 456 -14.04 -4.29 -6.76
N GLN A 457 -13.47 -3.80 -5.67
CA GLN A 457 -13.42 -2.37 -5.35
C GLN A 457 -12.19 -1.66 -5.93
N MET A 458 -11.07 -2.37 -6.09
CA MET A 458 -9.78 -1.75 -6.38
C MET A 458 -9.14 -2.22 -7.68
N ILE A 459 -9.53 -3.37 -8.23
CA ILE A 459 -8.94 -3.88 -9.47
C ILE A 459 -9.90 -3.56 -10.60
N PRO A 460 -9.43 -2.87 -11.65
CA PRO A 460 -10.25 -2.58 -12.81
C PRO A 460 -10.55 -3.89 -13.58
N TYR A 461 -11.69 -3.96 -14.26
CA TYR A 461 -11.99 -5.07 -15.18
C TYR A 461 -10.80 -5.31 -16.13
N SER A 462 -10.23 -6.50 -16.05
CA SER A 462 -8.95 -6.83 -16.68
C SER A 462 -9.01 -8.25 -17.24
N ARG A 463 -8.64 -8.44 -18.50
CA ARG A 463 -8.60 -9.74 -19.18
C ARG A 463 -7.33 -9.88 -20.01
N LYS A 464 -7.00 -11.11 -20.37
CA LYS A 464 -5.95 -11.38 -21.35
C LYS A 464 -6.57 -11.26 -22.74
N LEU A 465 -5.91 -10.59 -23.68
CA LEU A 465 -6.42 -10.50 -25.05
C LEU A 465 -6.51 -11.89 -25.66
N ASP A 466 -7.61 -12.17 -26.36
CA ASP A 466 -8.02 -13.47 -26.89
C ASP A 466 -8.34 -14.53 -25.83
N ASP A 467 -8.40 -14.13 -24.56
CA ASP A 467 -8.85 -14.96 -23.44
C ASP A 467 -9.66 -14.10 -22.43
N GLY A 468 -10.93 -13.90 -22.76
CA GLY A 468 -11.91 -13.15 -21.97
C GLY A 468 -12.30 -11.79 -22.55
N ILE A 469 -11.61 -11.31 -23.59
CA ILE A 469 -12.05 -10.21 -24.45
C ILE A 469 -11.59 -10.46 -25.88
N SER A 470 -12.52 -10.31 -26.84
CA SER A 470 -12.22 -10.49 -28.25
C SER A 470 -11.75 -9.18 -28.90
N VAL A 471 -11.04 -9.31 -30.01
CA VAL A 471 -10.61 -8.19 -30.85
C VAL A 471 -11.81 -7.34 -31.30
N GLU A 472 -12.95 -7.95 -31.64
CA GLU A 472 -14.14 -7.22 -32.08
C GLU A 472 -14.67 -6.29 -30.98
N ASN A 473 -14.74 -6.77 -29.73
CA ASN A 473 -15.15 -5.97 -28.58
C ASN A 473 -14.18 -4.82 -28.30
N LEU A 474 -12.88 -5.08 -28.45
CA LEU A 474 -11.82 -4.09 -28.29
C LEU A 474 -11.92 -2.97 -29.35
N LEU A 475 -12.27 -3.32 -30.59
CA LEU A 475 -12.49 -2.37 -31.68
C LEU A 475 -13.79 -1.58 -31.52
N ALA A 476 -14.87 -2.21 -31.06
CA ALA A 476 -16.18 -1.56 -30.91
C ALA A 476 -16.24 -0.54 -29.76
N GLN A 477 -15.38 -0.69 -28.75
CA GLN A 477 -15.41 0.13 -27.54
C GLN A 477 -14.03 0.74 -27.23
N LYS A 478 -13.32 1.22 -28.25
CA LYS A 478 -11.95 1.76 -28.17
C LYS A 478 -11.68 2.59 -26.91
N ASP A 479 -12.50 3.60 -26.64
CA ASP A 479 -12.28 4.57 -25.55
C ASP A 479 -12.45 4.01 -24.13
N ASN A 480 -12.94 2.79 -24.01
CA ASN A 480 -13.09 2.07 -22.75
C ASN A 480 -11.86 1.22 -22.41
N TRP A 481 -10.87 1.11 -23.30
CA TRP A 481 -9.82 0.10 -23.15
C TRP A 481 -8.41 0.67 -23.10
N VAL A 482 -7.57 -0.03 -22.33
CA VAL A 482 -6.13 0.11 -22.28
C VAL A 482 -5.48 -1.26 -22.53
N ILE A 483 -4.59 -1.33 -23.50
CA ILE A 483 -3.81 -2.53 -23.83
C ILE A 483 -2.41 -2.37 -23.25
N LYS A 484 -1.89 -3.39 -22.56
CA LYS A 484 -0.57 -3.36 -21.94
C LYS A 484 0.20 -4.66 -22.19
N ASN A 485 1.43 -4.55 -22.69
CA ASN A 485 2.36 -5.67 -22.73
C ASN A 485 2.71 -6.10 -21.28
N PRO A 486 2.68 -7.41 -20.93
CA PRO A 486 2.85 -7.90 -19.56
C PRO A 486 4.09 -7.38 -18.81
N TYR A 487 5.22 -7.18 -19.49
CA TYR A 487 6.50 -6.81 -18.87
C TYR A 487 7.07 -5.46 -19.33
N ASP A 488 6.33 -4.71 -20.15
CA ASP A 488 6.79 -3.40 -20.59
C ASP A 488 6.83 -2.40 -19.46
N THR A 489 7.86 -1.55 -19.47
CA THR A 489 8.03 -0.47 -18.48
C THR A 489 8.03 0.89 -19.18
N ARG A 490 7.83 1.97 -18.41
CA ARG A 490 7.90 3.36 -18.89
C ARG A 490 6.89 3.73 -20.00
N GLY A 491 5.83 2.94 -20.16
CA GLY A 491 4.70 3.25 -21.04
C GLY A 491 4.91 2.99 -22.53
N ALA A 492 5.98 2.26 -22.92
CA ALA A 492 6.27 1.92 -24.31
C ALA A 492 5.19 0.99 -24.91
N GLY A 493 4.93 -0.17 -24.29
CA GLY A 493 3.83 -1.08 -24.66
C GLY A 493 2.54 -0.82 -23.89
N VAL A 494 2.16 0.44 -23.71
CA VAL A 494 0.85 0.82 -23.15
C VAL A 494 0.10 1.63 -24.19
N PHE A 495 -1.07 1.15 -24.60
CA PHE A 495 -1.90 1.79 -25.61
C PHE A 495 -3.26 2.09 -25.00
N ILE A 496 -3.60 3.37 -24.92
CA ILE A 496 -4.88 3.85 -24.38
C ILE A 496 -5.77 4.15 -25.59
N GLY A 497 -6.97 3.57 -25.66
CA GLY A 497 -7.83 3.77 -26.84
C GLY A 497 -8.21 5.25 -27.06
N ARG A 498 -8.33 6.02 -25.97
CA ARG A 498 -8.55 7.47 -26.00
C ARG A 498 -7.40 8.27 -26.63
N ASP A 499 -6.19 7.71 -26.72
CA ASP A 499 -5.03 8.34 -27.37
C ASP A 499 -5.03 8.16 -28.90
N HIS A 500 -5.95 7.37 -29.45
CA HIS A 500 -5.92 6.93 -30.84
C HIS A 500 -7.20 7.30 -31.58
N THR A 501 -7.09 7.65 -32.87
CA THR A 501 -8.25 7.66 -33.76
C THR A 501 -8.73 6.23 -34.02
N GLU A 502 -9.97 6.07 -34.51
CA GLU A 502 -10.52 4.78 -34.92
C GLU A 502 -9.59 4.03 -35.89
N VAL A 503 -9.03 4.74 -36.88
CA VAL A 503 -8.12 4.15 -37.88
C VAL A 503 -6.80 3.71 -37.24
N GLN A 504 -6.23 4.54 -36.36
CA GLN A 504 -4.99 4.20 -35.65
C GLN A 504 -5.19 2.98 -34.75
N TRP A 505 -6.31 2.92 -34.02
CA TRP A 505 -6.64 1.81 -33.14
C TRP A 505 -6.87 0.52 -33.91
N ARG A 506 -7.63 0.55 -35.01
CA ARG A 506 -7.81 -0.61 -35.89
C ARG A 506 -6.49 -1.15 -36.41
N ARG A 507 -5.60 -0.26 -36.89
CA ARG A 507 -4.26 -0.65 -37.34
C ARG A 507 -3.42 -1.25 -36.22
N LEU A 508 -3.50 -0.69 -35.01
CA LEU A 508 -2.77 -1.18 -33.85
C LEU A 508 -3.23 -2.59 -33.44
N VAL A 509 -4.54 -2.79 -33.37
CA VAL A 509 -5.14 -4.06 -32.95
C VAL A 509 -4.99 -5.14 -34.03
N ALA A 510 -5.11 -4.77 -35.31
CA ALA A 510 -4.96 -5.73 -36.42
C ALA A 510 -3.51 -6.02 -36.82
N GLY A 511 -2.59 -5.08 -36.59
CA GLY A 511 -1.22 -5.12 -37.11
C GLY A 511 -0.15 -5.65 -36.16
N GLN A 512 -0.49 -5.95 -34.90
CA GLN A 512 0.46 -6.48 -33.91
C GLN A 512 0.02 -7.85 -33.40
N GLN A 513 0.99 -8.73 -33.13
CA GLN A 513 0.77 -9.96 -32.37
C GLN A 513 0.57 -9.59 -30.89
N LEU A 514 -0.61 -9.08 -30.55
CA LEU A 514 -0.99 -8.65 -29.21
C LEU A 514 -1.48 -9.81 -28.33
N ALA A 515 -1.48 -11.04 -28.87
CA ALA A 515 -1.89 -12.23 -28.15
C ALA A 515 -1.18 -12.31 -26.79
N GLY A 516 -1.98 -12.45 -25.73
CA GLY A 516 -1.47 -12.52 -24.36
C GLY A 516 -1.18 -11.18 -23.67
N PHE A 517 -1.48 -10.05 -24.31
CA PHE A 517 -1.43 -8.74 -23.66
C PHE A 517 -2.57 -8.59 -22.66
N LEU A 518 -2.38 -7.73 -21.66
CA LEU A 518 -3.45 -7.32 -20.77
C LEU A 518 -4.36 -6.32 -21.51
N VAL A 519 -5.66 -6.54 -21.46
CA VAL A 519 -6.68 -5.54 -21.77
C VAL A 519 -7.39 -5.16 -20.48
N GLN A 520 -7.48 -3.87 -20.22
CA GLN A 520 -7.98 -3.32 -18.97
C GLN A 520 -8.95 -2.18 -19.25
N GLU A 521 -10.03 -2.08 -18.48
CA GLU A 521 -10.92 -0.93 -18.56
C GLU A 521 -10.16 0.37 -18.27
N TYR A 522 -10.46 1.41 -19.03
CA TYR A 522 -9.89 2.73 -18.82
C TYR A 522 -10.47 3.33 -17.53
N ILE A 523 -9.59 3.76 -16.63
CA ILE A 523 -9.97 4.44 -15.39
C ILE A 523 -9.65 5.92 -15.51
N ASP A 524 -10.69 6.74 -15.40
CA ASP A 524 -10.51 8.18 -15.39
C ASP A 524 -9.84 8.62 -14.08
N SER A 525 -8.85 9.49 -14.20
CA SER A 525 -8.20 10.13 -13.05
C SER A 525 -9.17 10.93 -12.16
N GLY A 526 -10.32 11.33 -12.70
CA GLY A 526 -11.38 12.05 -11.98
C GLY A 526 -11.01 13.47 -11.59
N ALA A 527 -9.89 13.99 -12.08
CA ALA A 527 -9.44 15.34 -11.79
C ALA A 527 -8.74 15.92 -13.02
N SER A 528 -9.45 16.76 -13.78
CA SER A 528 -8.78 17.89 -14.41
C SER A 528 -8.28 18.77 -13.26
N ILE A 529 -6.97 18.87 -13.08
CA ILE A 529 -6.41 19.88 -12.18
C ILE A 529 -6.77 21.25 -12.78
N ALA A 530 -7.88 21.83 -12.34
CA ALA A 530 -8.33 23.17 -12.72
C ALA A 530 -7.55 24.21 -11.89
N GLY A 531 -6.24 24.26 -12.10
CA GLY A 531 -5.46 25.48 -11.86
C GLY A 531 -5.17 26.13 -13.22
N ASN A 532 -4.48 27.27 -13.25
CA ASN A 532 -4.00 27.94 -14.48
C ASN A 532 -3.03 27.10 -15.35
N ILE A 533 -2.97 25.78 -15.14
CA ILE A 533 -2.23 24.81 -15.93
C ILE A 533 -3.17 24.32 -17.04
N ALA A 534 -3.29 25.11 -18.10
CA ALA A 534 -3.75 24.57 -19.38
C ALA A 534 -2.60 23.77 -20.00
N PRO A 535 -2.83 22.56 -20.55
CA PRO A 535 -4.11 21.83 -20.68
C PRO A 535 -4.48 20.96 -19.44
N PRO A 536 -5.72 20.41 -19.37
CA PRO A 536 -6.17 19.52 -18.29
C PRO A 536 -5.13 18.43 -18.01
N SER A 537 -4.71 18.34 -16.74
CA SER A 537 -3.69 17.37 -16.34
C SER A 537 -4.29 16.18 -15.61
N PHE A 538 -3.84 14.98 -15.98
CA PHE A 538 -4.16 13.70 -15.35
C PHE A 538 -3.28 13.49 -14.12
N ARG A 539 -3.87 12.90 -13.09
CA ARG A 539 -3.20 12.62 -11.82
C ARG A 539 -3.42 11.18 -11.38
N ASP A 540 -2.36 10.53 -10.94
CA ASP A 540 -2.44 9.24 -10.25
C ASP A 540 -2.27 9.39 -8.72
N LEU A 541 -2.44 8.28 -8.01
CA LEU A 541 -1.95 8.09 -6.66
C LEU A 541 -1.02 6.89 -6.64
N ILE A 542 0.12 7.05 -6.00
CA ILE A 542 1.11 6.01 -5.81
C ILE A 542 1.14 5.63 -4.34
N ALA A 543 1.15 4.32 -4.05
CA ALA A 543 1.48 3.79 -2.73
C ALA A 543 2.73 2.91 -2.83
N VAL A 544 3.75 3.21 -2.02
CA VAL A 544 4.96 2.38 -1.90
C VAL A 544 4.79 1.42 -0.74
N ILE A 545 5.05 0.14 -0.97
CA ILE A 545 4.83 -0.95 -0.03
C ILE A 545 6.15 -1.69 0.18
N ALA A 546 6.60 -1.81 1.42
CA ALA A 546 7.79 -2.56 1.80
C ALA A 546 7.44 -3.58 2.89
N SER A 547 7.73 -4.87 2.65
CA SER A 547 7.38 -6.00 3.53
C SER A 547 5.90 -5.99 3.97
N GLY A 548 4.98 -5.67 3.05
CA GLY A 548 3.54 -5.61 3.32
C GLY A 548 3.08 -4.40 4.14
N ARG A 549 3.92 -3.37 4.30
CA ARG A 549 3.56 -2.10 4.95
C ARG A 549 3.67 -0.96 3.97
N ILE A 550 2.67 -0.09 3.93
CA ILE A 550 2.74 1.16 3.17
C ILE A 550 3.78 2.06 3.83
N VAL A 551 4.82 2.43 3.09
CA VAL A 551 5.90 3.29 3.60
C VAL A 551 5.69 4.76 3.23
N GLY A 552 4.83 5.05 2.27
CA GLY A 552 4.44 6.40 1.91
C GLY A 552 3.66 6.48 0.61
N TYR A 553 3.22 7.70 0.28
CA TYR A 553 2.42 8.01 -0.89
C TYR A 553 3.09 9.06 -1.76
N ALA A 554 2.81 8.99 -3.05
CA ALA A 554 3.25 9.99 -4.01
C ALA A 554 2.19 10.17 -5.09
N SER A 555 2.41 11.10 -6.00
CA SER A 555 1.60 11.26 -7.19
C SER A 555 2.46 11.71 -8.35
N ARG A 556 1.96 11.49 -9.55
CA ARG A 556 2.44 12.01 -10.81
C ARG A 556 1.31 12.76 -11.49
N VAL A 557 1.68 13.88 -12.12
CA VAL A 557 0.78 14.73 -12.89
C VAL A 557 1.31 14.88 -14.31
N SER A 558 0.45 14.78 -15.33
CA SER A 558 0.83 14.97 -16.73
C SER A 558 -0.31 15.55 -17.56
N SER A 559 0.03 16.34 -18.58
CA SER A 559 -0.88 16.76 -19.66
C SER A 559 -1.34 15.61 -20.56
N SER A 560 -0.64 14.47 -20.52
CA SER A 560 -0.99 13.25 -21.27
C SER A 560 -1.68 12.23 -20.35
N TYR A 561 -2.54 11.39 -20.94
CA TYR A 561 -3.13 10.25 -20.26
C TYR A 561 -2.07 9.30 -19.66
N LYS A 562 -0.85 9.29 -20.21
CA LYS A 562 0.30 8.57 -19.66
C LYS A 562 1.07 9.44 -18.66
N VAL A 563 0.75 9.31 -17.37
CA VAL A 563 1.38 10.11 -16.28
C VAL A 563 2.84 9.75 -15.93
N ASN A 564 3.54 8.97 -16.75
CA ASN A 564 4.88 8.46 -16.42
C ASN A 564 5.96 9.56 -16.40
N LEU A 565 6.77 9.61 -15.33
CA LEU A 565 7.89 10.57 -15.17
C LEU A 565 8.95 10.49 -16.29
N ALA A 566 9.14 9.29 -16.86
CA ALA A 566 10.07 9.09 -17.96
C ALA A 566 9.68 9.88 -19.22
N GLN A 567 8.40 10.23 -19.35
CA GLN A 567 7.82 11.03 -20.43
C GLN A 567 7.59 12.46 -19.91
N GLU A 568 6.34 12.94 -19.92
CA GLU A 568 5.94 14.29 -19.50
C GLU A 568 5.47 14.38 -18.03
N GLY A 569 5.44 13.27 -17.31
CA GLY A 569 5.00 13.25 -15.91
C GLY A 569 5.90 14.08 -15.01
N LYS A 570 5.29 14.79 -14.06
CA LYS A 570 5.95 15.55 -13.00
C LYS A 570 5.53 15.00 -11.63
N HIS A 571 6.44 14.96 -10.68
CA HIS A 571 6.17 14.43 -9.35
C HIS A 571 5.41 15.43 -8.49
N LEU A 572 4.30 14.98 -7.92
CA LEU A 572 3.50 15.70 -6.92
C LEU A 572 3.67 15.04 -5.55
N SER A 573 4.04 15.84 -4.56
CA SER A 573 4.12 15.40 -3.17
C SER A 573 2.73 15.10 -2.60
N VAL A 574 2.60 13.93 -1.98
CA VAL A 574 1.39 13.49 -1.28
C VAL A 574 1.76 13.13 0.15
N LEU A 575 1.16 13.85 1.09
CA LEU A 575 1.38 13.67 2.52
C LEU A 575 0.30 12.77 3.12
N SER A 576 0.68 11.94 4.08
CA SER A 576 -0.27 11.15 4.87
C SER A 576 -0.96 12.02 5.93
N ALA A 577 -2.26 11.79 6.13
CA ALA A 577 -3.05 12.37 7.21
C ALA A 577 -3.12 11.48 8.46
N LEU A 578 -2.50 10.29 8.41
CA LEU A 578 -2.45 9.34 9.50
C LEU A 578 -1.04 9.22 10.06
N ASN A 579 -0.97 9.06 11.38
CA ASN A 579 0.25 8.57 11.99
C ASN A 579 0.31 7.04 11.81
N VAL A 580 1.04 6.57 10.80
CA VAL A 580 1.17 5.13 10.51
C VAL A 580 1.98 4.38 11.60
N ASN A 581 2.49 5.09 12.62
CA ASN A 581 3.21 4.53 13.76
C ASN A 581 2.42 4.56 15.08
N ALA A 582 1.16 4.99 15.07
CA ALA A 582 0.31 5.05 16.26
C ALA A 582 -0.47 3.74 16.53
#